data_AF-A0A0G0WJV9-F1
#
_entry.id   AF-A0A0G0WJV9-F1
#
_cell.length_a   1.000
_cell.length_b   1.000
_cell.length_c   1.000
_cell.angle_alpha   90.00
_cell.angle_beta   90.00
_cell.angle_gamma   90.00
#
_symmetry.space_group_name_H-M   'P 1'
#
loop_
_entity.id
_entity.type
_entity.pdbx_description
1 polymer ?
#
loop_
_entity_poly.entity_id
_entity_poly.type
_entity_poly.pdbx_seq_one_letter_code
_entity_poly.pdbx_strand_id
1 'polypeptide(L)' 'IAEKFAGGPVGLKTIAAAISEEEATVEDVYEPYLMQLGLLARTSKGRVLTPFGYKHIGLKQPKSEGLGL' A
#
# COMPACT_ATOMS: atom_id res chain seq x y z
N ILE A 1 -5.15 -3.08 -0.15
CA ILE A 1 -3.80 -3.49 -0.62
C ILE A 1 -3.41 -4.87 -0.09
N ALA A 2 -3.50 -5.13 1.22
CA ALA A 2 -3.10 -6.40 1.83
C ALA A 2 -3.79 -7.64 1.18
N GLU A 3 -5.10 -7.76 1.28
CA GLU A 3 -5.83 -8.97 0.83
C GLU A 3 -5.97 -9.03 -0.70
N LYS A 4 -6.45 -7.94 -1.33
CA LYS A 4 -6.73 -7.91 -2.77
C LYS A 4 -5.48 -7.99 -3.66
N PHE A 5 -4.31 -7.60 -3.15
CA PHE A 5 -3.10 -7.45 -3.96
C PHE A 5 -1.83 -8.00 -3.27
N ALA A 6 -1.99 -8.85 -2.26
CA ALA A 6 -0.88 -9.47 -1.51
C ALA A 6 0.17 -8.46 -0.99
N GLY A 7 -0.25 -7.24 -0.67
CA GLY A 7 0.65 -6.16 -0.22
C GLY A 7 1.23 -5.28 -1.31
N GLY A 8 0.95 -5.55 -2.59
CA GLY A 8 1.42 -4.79 -3.73
C GLY A 8 2.71 -5.31 -4.38
N PRO A 9 3.31 -4.56 -5.32
CA PRO A 9 2.99 -3.17 -5.68
C PRO A 9 1.68 -3.01 -6.47
N VAL A 10 0.93 -1.93 -6.19
CA VAL A 10 -0.34 -1.59 -6.87
C VAL A 10 -0.34 -0.13 -7.35
N GLY A 11 -0.82 0.12 -8.56
CA GLY A 11 -0.93 1.49 -9.11
C GLY A 11 -2.02 2.34 -8.42
N LEU A 12 -1.87 3.68 -8.46
CA LEU A 12 -2.83 4.63 -7.87
C LEU A 12 -4.24 4.42 -8.41
N LYS A 13 -4.38 4.47 -9.74
CA LYS A 13 -5.62 4.22 -10.46
C LYS A 13 -6.34 2.94 -10.02
N THR A 14 -5.59 1.85 -9.82
CA THR A 14 -6.17 0.58 -9.37
C THR A 14 -6.65 0.65 -7.92
N ILE A 15 -5.92 1.34 -7.03
CA ILE A 15 -6.35 1.55 -5.65
C ILE A 15 -7.60 2.42 -5.61
N ALA A 16 -7.58 3.57 -6.29
CA ALA A 16 -8.67 4.52 -6.39
C ALA A 16 -9.95 3.85 -6.91
N ALA A 17 -9.85 3.11 -8.02
CA ALA A 17 -10.97 2.33 -8.56
C ALA A 17 -11.50 1.27 -7.58
N ALA A 18 -10.62 0.60 -6.83
CA ALA A 18 -11.00 -0.45 -5.89
C ALA A 18 -11.72 0.05 -4.63
N ILE A 19 -11.64 1.35 -4.34
CA ILE A 19 -12.35 2.00 -3.21
C ILE A 19 -13.37 3.05 -3.69
N SER A 20 -13.61 3.15 -5.00
CA SER A 20 -14.54 4.11 -5.62
C SER A 20 -14.24 5.58 -5.30
N GLU A 21 -12.95 5.94 -5.27
CA GLU A 21 -12.46 7.30 -5.03
C GLU A 21 -11.73 7.84 -6.26
N GLU A 22 -11.55 9.15 -6.31
CA GLU A 22 -10.66 9.79 -7.30
C GLU A 22 -9.18 9.58 -6.94
N GLU A 23 -8.31 9.48 -7.95
CA GLU A 23 -6.86 9.33 -7.76
C GLU A 23 -6.27 10.46 -6.90
N ALA A 24 -6.71 11.71 -7.12
CA ALA A 24 -6.28 12.87 -6.35
C ALA A 24 -6.67 12.76 -4.87
N THR A 25 -7.87 12.25 -4.55
CA THR A 25 -8.27 12.06 -3.16
C THR A 25 -7.35 11.04 -2.46
N VAL A 26 -7.01 9.93 -3.14
CA VAL A 26 -6.06 8.95 -2.62
C VAL A 26 -4.67 9.57 -2.38
N GLU A 27 -4.13 10.30 -3.36
CA GLU A 27 -2.79 10.87 -3.28
C GLU A 27 -2.68 12.06 -2.32
N ASP A 28 -3.67 12.94 -2.27
CA ASP A 28 -3.58 14.20 -1.53
C ASP A 28 -4.17 14.11 -0.11
N VAL A 29 -5.08 13.16 0.14
CA VAL A 29 -5.77 13.04 1.44
C VAL A 29 -5.33 11.80 2.21
N TYR A 30 -5.36 10.62 1.58
CA TYR A 30 -5.13 9.36 2.29
C TYR A 30 -3.65 9.00 2.41
N GLU A 31 -2.88 9.11 1.32
CA GLU A 31 -1.46 8.73 1.29
C GLU A 31 -0.59 9.49 2.31
N PRO A 32 -0.71 10.81 2.50
CA PRO A 32 0.17 11.56 3.40
C PRO A 32 0.13 11.01 4.83
N TYR A 33 -1.07 10.70 5.33
CA TYR A 33 -1.24 10.14 6.67
C TYR A 33 -0.69 8.71 6.79
N LEU A 34 -1.02 7.85 5.82
CA LEU A 34 -0.58 6.45 5.84
C LEU A 34 0.95 6.33 5.68
N MET A 35 1.56 7.20 4.89
CA MET A 35 3.01 7.27 4.73
C MET A 35 3.69 7.85 5.98
N GLN A 36 3.12 8.89 6.60
CA GLN A 36 3.64 9.47 7.84
C GLN A 36 3.65 8.45 8.99
N LEU A 37 2.61 7.61 9.09
CA LEU A 37 2.58 6.50 10.05
C LEU A 37 3.48 5.31 9.66
N GLY A 38 4.12 5.35 8.49
CA GLY A 38 4.96 4.27 7.98
C GLY A 38 4.18 3.01 7.60
N LEU A 39 2.88 3.11 7.33
CA LEU A 39 2.01 1.97 6.98
C LEU A 39 2.08 1.65 5.48
N LEU A 40 2.32 2.66 4.65
CA LEU A 40 2.34 2.59 3.20
C LEU A 40 3.64 3.17 2.65
N ALA A 41 4.19 2.59 1.58
CA ALA A 41 5.32 3.15 0.86
C ALA A 41 5.02 3.27 -0.64
N ARG A 42 5.54 4.33 -1.27
CA ARG A 42 5.51 4.55 -2.72
C ARG A 42 6.79 4.02 -3.35
N THR A 43 6.67 3.26 -4.43
CA THR A 43 7.79 2.78 -5.24
C THR A 43 7.55 3.14 -6.70
N SER A 44 8.56 2.98 -7.56
CA SER A 44 8.41 3.15 -9.01
C SER A 44 7.38 2.20 -9.63
N LYS A 45 7.11 1.04 -9.00
CA LYS A 45 6.15 0.03 -9.46
C LYS A 45 4.74 0.22 -8.88
N GLY A 46 4.56 1.12 -7.92
CA GLY A 46 3.29 1.33 -7.23
C GLY A 46 3.43 1.38 -5.71
N ARG A 47 2.30 1.30 -5.01
CA ARG A 47 2.20 1.35 -3.56
C ARG A 47 2.33 -0.04 -2.96
N VAL A 48 3.10 -0.15 -1.89
CA VAL A 48 3.31 -1.39 -1.14
C VAL A 48 2.95 -1.18 0.33
N LEU A 49 2.37 -2.21 0.95
CA LEU A 49 2.20 -2.23 2.40
C LEU A 49 3.57 -2.50 3.06
N THR A 50 3.94 -1.69 4.03
CA THR A 50 5.20 -1.88 4.75
C THR A 50 5.09 -3.02 5.77
N PRO A 51 6.21 -3.53 6.32
CA PRO A 51 6.17 -4.48 7.44
C PRO A 51 5.38 -3.93 8.65
N PHE A 52 5.48 -2.63 8.93
CA PHE A 52 4.71 -1.98 9.98
C PHE A 52 3.22 -1.92 9.64
N GLY A 53 2.87 -1.66 8.38
CA GLY A 53 1.50 -1.72 7.88
C GLY A 53 0.85 -3.08 8.09
N TYR A 54 1.57 -4.17 7.77
CA TYR A 54 1.11 -5.54 8.05
C TYR A 54 0.85 -5.77 9.54
N LYS A 55 1.79 -5.35 10.40
CA LYS A 55 1.66 -5.46 11.86
C LYS A 55 0.45 -4.67 12.38
N HIS A 56 0.23 -3.46 11.86
CA HIS A 56 -0.86 -2.58 12.28
C HIS A 56 -2.24 -3.19 12.04
N ILE A 57 -2.42 -3.90 10.92
CA ILE A 57 -3.69 -4.55 10.56
C ILE A 57 -3.77 -6.02 11.01
N GLY A 58 -2.81 -6.50 11.81
CA GLY A 58 -2.81 -7.86 12.36
C GLY A 58 -2.60 -8.99 11.33
N LEU A 59 -2.08 -8.67 10.14
CA LEU A 59 -1.82 -9.65 9.09
C LEU A 59 -0.34 -10.06 9.07
N LYS A 60 -0.08 -11.33 8.75
CA LYS A 60 1.28 -11.80 8.47
C LYS A 60 1.68 -11.29 7.09
N GLN A 61 2.83 -10.64 7.01
CA GLN A 61 3.45 -10.32 5.74
C GLN A 61 3.70 -11.64 4.97
N PRO A 62 3.28 -11.75 3.70
CA PRO A 62 3.67 -12.86 2.85
C PRO A 62 5.19 -12.95 2.84
N LYS A 63 5.76 -14.14 3.01
CA LYS A 63 7.21 -14.32 2.84
C LYS A 63 7.54 -13.93 1.39
N SER A 64 8.16 -12.77 1.19
CA SER A 64 8.68 -12.42 -0.12
C SER A 64 9.88 -13.30 -0.39
N GLU A 65 9.74 -14.29 -1.28
CA GLU A 65 10.89 -14.74 -2.06
C GLU A 65 11.34 -13.53 -2.92
N GLY A 66 12.37 -12.83 -2.48
CA GLY A 66 13.04 -11.80 -3.28
C GLY A 66 12.42 -10.40 -3.26
N LEU A 67 12.61 -9.68 -2.16
CA LEU A 67 13.09 -8.30 -2.26
C LEU A 67 14.25 -8.17 -1.28
N GLY A 68 15.43 -8.59 -1.76
CA GLY A 68 16.69 -8.14 -1.18
C GLY A 68 16.74 -6.63 -1.29
N LEU A 69 16.65 -5.96 -0.14
CA LEU A 69 17.23 -4.64 0.03
C LEU A 69 18.75 -4.76 -0.07
#